data_AF-A0A8I7B8M0-F1
#
_entry.id   AF-A0A8I7B8M0-F1
#
_cell.length_a   1.000
_cell.length_b   1.000
_cell.length_c   1.000
_cell.angle_alpha   90.00
_cell.angle_beta   90.00
_cell.angle_gamma   90.00
#
_symmetry.space_group_name_H-M   'P 1'
#
loop_
_entity.id
_entity.type
_entity.pdbx_description
1 polymer ?
#
loop_
_entity_poly.entity_id
_entity_poly.type
_entity_poly.pdbx_seq_one_letter_code
_entity_poly.pdbx_strand_id
1 'polypeptide(L)'
;MTRCPACPRTAPLKRLVTTTDKNGNLGREFVKCESKQEQGKKLKQCTHFEWLDEYIERIQLEGASRELDLPLEAEKFGSEAPGSGNSIGATVGDAAGTADLKKLNKQMKKLIKLK
;
A
#
# COMPACT_ATOMS: atom_id res chain seq x y z
N MET A 1 -0.60 6.91 10.78
CA MET A 1 -1.82 7.27 10.02
C MET A 1 -1.58 8.54 9.24
N THR A 2 -2.32 8.77 8.16
CA THR A 2 -2.24 9.97 7.32
C THR A 2 -2.86 11.20 8.01
N ARG A 3 -2.75 12.35 7.35
CA ARG A 3 -3.39 13.60 7.80
C ARG A 3 -4.91 13.49 7.69
N CYS A 4 -5.61 14.24 8.54
CA CYS A 4 -7.06 14.31 8.48
C CYS A 4 -7.52 14.94 7.15
N PRO A 5 -8.38 14.27 6.35
CA PRO A 5 -8.87 14.84 5.10
C PRO A 5 -9.86 16.01 5.32
N ALA A 6 -10.45 16.09 6.52
CA ALA A 6 -11.51 17.05 6.84
C ALA A 6 -11.01 18.32 7.54
N CYS A 7 -9.70 18.48 7.80
CA CYS A 7 -9.19 19.73 8.38
C CYS A 7 -7.74 20.03 7.95
N PRO A 8 -7.35 21.32 7.87
CA PRO A 8 -6.03 21.73 7.38
C PRO A 8 -4.89 21.44 8.36
N ARG A 9 -5.20 20.85 9.53
CA ARG A 9 -4.20 20.62 10.57
C ARG A 9 -3.28 19.47 10.16
N THR A 10 -2.00 19.62 10.49
CA THR A 10 -0.95 18.68 10.08
C THR A 10 -0.87 17.43 10.97
N ALA A 11 -1.53 17.45 12.13
CA ALA A 11 -1.56 16.32 13.05
C ALA A 11 -2.18 15.08 12.37
N PRO A 12 -1.52 13.91 12.44
CA PRO A 12 -2.07 12.70 11.86
C PRO A 12 -3.31 12.22 12.63
N LEU A 13 -4.13 11.40 11.97
CA LEU A 13 -5.22 10.70 12.62
C LEU A 13 -4.71 9.74 13.72
N LYS A 14 -5.53 9.52 14.73
CA LYS A 14 -5.24 8.59 15.83
C LYS A 14 -6.04 7.32 15.65
N ARG A 15 -5.37 6.17 15.69
CA ARG A 15 -6.00 4.85 15.74
C ARG A 15 -6.45 4.57 17.16
N LEU A 16 -7.68 4.10 17.31
CA LEU A 16 -8.35 3.84 18.56
C LEU A 16 -9.14 2.54 18.42
N VAL A 17 -9.47 1.93 19.56
CA VAL A 17 -10.29 0.72 19.65
C VAL A 17 -11.55 1.06 20.43
N THR A 18 -12.71 0.60 19.98
CA THR A 18 -13.94 0.72 20.74
C THR A 18 -13.85 -0.10 22.03
N THR A 19 -14.14 0.55 23.15
CA THR A 19 -14.11 -0.07 24.47
C THR A 19 -15.50 -0.39 25.02
N THR A 20 -16.55 0.00 24.30
CA THR A 20 -17.95 -0.19 24.69
C THR A 20 -18.68 -1.00 23.64
N ASP A 21 -19.56 -1.91 24.07
CA ASP A 21 -20.37 -2.73 23.17
C ASP A 21 -21.62 -2.01 22.63
N LYS A 22 -21.45 -0.72 22.29
CA LYS A 22 -22.52 0.01 21.62
C LYS A 22 -22.66 -0.52 20.20
N ASN A 23 -23.85 -1.01 19.88
CA ASN A 23 -24.21 -1.49 18.56
C ASN A 23 -23.36 -2.68 18.08
N GLY A 24 -22.85 -3.53 18.99
CA GLY A 24 -22.05 -4.71 18.63
C GLY A 24 -20.64 -4.40 18.13
N ASN A 25 -20.13 -3.19 18.36
CA ASN A 25 -18.83 -2.77 17.83
C ASN A 25 -17.68 -2.99 18.81
N LEU A 26 -17.84 -3.69 19.94
CA LEU A 26 -16.78 -3.86 20.92
C LEU A 26 -15.50 -4.45 20.28
N GLY A 27 -14.35 -3.81 20.52
CA GLY A 27 -13.07 -4.25 19.97
C GLY A 27 -12.81 -3.84 18.50
N ARG A 28 -13.80 -3.25 17.81
CA ARG A 28 -13.59 -2.70 16.45
C ARG A 28 -12.68 -1.47 16.49
N GLU A 29 -11.79 -1.38 15.51
CA GLU A 29 -10.82 -0.29 15.43
C GLU A 29 -11.27 0.82 14.48
N PHE A 30 -10.95 2.06 14.85
CA PHE A 30 -11.29 3.25 14.07
C PHE A 30 -10.17 4.28 14.13
N VAL A 31 -10.21 5.25 13.22
CA VAL A 31 -9.36 6.42 13.25
C VAL A 31 -10.18 7.68 13.53
N LYS A 32 -9.61 8.62 14.28
CA LYS A 32 -10.25 9.91 14.58
C LYS A 32 -9.25 11.06 14.53
N CYS A 33 -9.73 12.24 14.17
CA CYS A 33 -8.95 13.46 14.31
C CYS A 33 -9.06 13.99 15.74
N GLU A 34 -7.93 14.02 16.46
CA GLU A 34 -7.83 14.59 17.82
C GLU A 34 -7.05 15.91 17.86
N SER A 35 -6.93 16.55 16.70
CA SER A 35 -6.19 17.79 16.57
C SER A 35 -6.83 18.91 17.42
N LYS A 36 -6.03 19.54 18.28
CA LYS A 36 -6.47 20.68 19.09
C LYS A 36 -6.62 21.94 18.23
N GLN A 37 -7.35 22.92 18.74
CA GLN A 37 -7.37 24.25 18.13
C GLN A 37 -5.96 24.84 18.20
N GLU A 38 -5.46 25.37 17.09
CA GLU A 38 -4.17 26.06 17.08
C GLU A 38 -4.31 27.38 17.84
N GLN A 39 -3.36 27.68 18.72
CA GLN A 39 -3.34 28.95 19.46
C GLN A 39 -3.37 30.12 18.47
N GLY A 40 -4.32 31.04 18.66
CA GLY A 40 -4.52 32.20 17.78
C GLY A 40 -5.41 31.96 16.54
N LYS A 41 -5.79 30.71 16.21
CA LYS A 41 -6.73 30.42 15.12
C LYS A 41 -8.06 29.88 15.65
N LYS A 42 -9.17 30.55 15.32
CA LYS A 42 -10.55 30.11 15.63
C LYS A 42 -11.00 28.97 14.70
N LEU A 43 -10.22 27.90 14.57
CA LEU A 43 -10.65 26.71 13.83
C LEU A 43 -11.55 25.86 14.73
N LYS A 44 -12.75 25.51 14.26
CA LYS A 44 -13.66 24.59 14.99
C LYS A 44 -12.97 23.25 15.25
N GLN A 45 -13.35 22.56 16.32
CA GLN A 45 -12.88 21.21 16.60
C GLN A 45 -13.26 20.28 15.43
N CYS A 46 -12.31 19.47 14.97
CA CYS A 46 -12.59 18.47 13.94
C CYS A 46 -13.31 17.28 14.57
N THR A 47 -14.33 16.77 13.87
CA THR A 47 -15.12 15.60 14.30
C THR A 47 -14.91 14.39 13.40
N HIS A 48 -13.89 14.43 12.54
CA HIS A 48 -13.63 13.35 11.59
C HIS A 48 -13.39 12.01 12.31
N PHE A 49 -14.08 11.00 11.79
CA PHE A 49 -14.09 9.61 12.24
C PHE A 49 -14.20 8.74 10.98
N GLU A 50 -13.53 7.60 10.98
CA GLU A 50 -13.59 6.59 9.93
C GLU A 50 -13.25 5.23 10.55
N TRP A 51 -13.91 4.15 10.12
CA TRP A 51 -13.51 2.82 10.57
C TRP A 51 -12.16 2.43 9.98
N LEU A 52 -11.37 1.61 10.69
CA LEU A 52 -9.99 1.33 10.27
C LEU A 52 -9.92 0.56 8.93
N ASP A 53 -10.87 -0.34 8.68
CA ASP A 53 -11.06 -1.05 7.42
C ASP A 53 -11.32 -0.08 6.26
N GLU A 54 -12.28 0.82 6.41
CA GLU A 54 -12.60 1.87 5.43
C GLU A 54 -11.40 2.81 5.18
N TYR A 55 -10.68 3.20 6.25
CA TYR A 55 -9.47 4.00 6.16
C TYR A 55 -8.39 3.29 5.33
N ILE A 56 -8.17 1.99 5.55
CA ILE A 56 -7.16 1.21 4.81
C ILE A 56 -7.53 1.16 3.32
N GLU A 57 -8.79 0.85 3.00
CA GLU A 57 -9.30 0.82 1.62
C GLU A 57 -9.07 2.16 0.92
N ARG A 58 -9.41 3.27 1.59
CA ARG A 58 -9.22 4.62 1.03
C ARG A 58 -7.76 4.94 0.77
N ILE A 59 -6.85 4.64 1.72
CA ILE A 59 -5.42 4.92 1.53
C ILE A 59 -4.81 4.05 0.44
N GLN A 60 -5.24 2.80 0.30
CA GLN A 60 -4.80 1.95 -0.80
C GLN A 60 -5.28 2.49 -2.15
N LEU A 61 -6.53 2.96 -2.24
CA LEU A 61 -7.08 3.58 -3.45
C LEU A 61 -6.35 4.90 -3.80
N GLU A 62 -6.15 5.78 -2.82
CA GLU A 62 -5.38 7.02 -2.99
C GLU A 62 -3.93 6.74 -3.38
N GLY A 63 -3.33 5.67 -2.85
CA GLY A 63 -1.97 5.22 -3.17
C GLY A 63 -1.86 4.69 -4.60
N ALA A 64 -2.81 3.86 -5.03
CA ALA A 64 -2.87 3.32 -6.40
C ALA A 64 -3.05 4.43 -7.45
N SER A 65 -3.81 5.48 -7.12
CA SER A 65 -3.96 6.64 -8.00
C SER A 65 -2.65 7.42 -8.19
N ARG A 66 -1.75 7.45 -7.19
CA ARG A 66 -0.47 8.16 -7.27
C ARG A 66 0.62 7.39 -8.03
N GLU A 67 0.50 6.07 -8.11
CA GLU A 67 1.44 5.24 -8.88
C GLU A 67 1.28 5.41 -10.40
N LEU A 68 0.09 5.83 -10.83
CA LEU A 68 -0.22 6.11 -12.25
C LEU A 68 0.25 7.51 -12.72
N ASP A 69 0.61 8.41 -11.80
CA ASP A 69 1.08 9.78 -12.10
C ASP A 69 2.62 9.89 -12.22
N LEU A 70 3.35 8.78 -12.17
CA LEU A 70 4.78 8.75 -12.46
C LEU A 70 4.98 8.60 -13.98
N PRO A 71 5.70 9.52 -14.66
CA PRO A 71 6.17 9.26 -16.01
C PRO A 71 7.00 7.98 -15.96
N LEU A 72 6.63 7.01 -16.79
CA LEU A 72 7.42 5.83 -17.05
C LEU A 72 8.70 6.28 -17.78
N GLU A 73 9.68 6.79 -17.03
CA GLU A 73 10.98 7.19 -17.58
C GLU A 73 11.70 5.93 -18.08
N ALA A 74 11.62 5.75 -19.39
CA ALA A 74 12.40 4.79 -20.15
C ALA A 74 13.88 5.21 -20.14
N GLU A 75 14.60 4.91 -19.07
CA GLU A 75 16.05 5.14 -19.04
C GLU A 75 16.82 3.93 -19.59
N LYS A 76 16.96 3.99 -20.91
CA LYS A 76 17.99 3.37 -21.74
C LYS A 76 19.39 3.73 -21.22
N PHE A 77 20.12 2.76 -20.67
CA PHE A 77 21.58 2.81 -20.61
C PHE A 77 22.17 1.86 -21.66
N GLY A 78 22.81 2.44 -22.67
CA GLY A 78 23.55 1.72 -23.70
C GLY A 78 25.06 1.86 -23.52
N SER A 79 25.79 0.85 -24.00
CA SER A 79 27.18 0.85 -24.51
C SER A 79 27.54 -0.62 -24.83
N GLU A 80 28.13 -1.08 -25.94
CA GLU A 80 28.40 -0.65 -27.33
C GLU A 80 28.42 -1.95 -28.19
N ALA A 81 28.34 -1.80 -29.52
CA ALA A 81 28.08 -2.80 -30.58
C ALA A 81 29.29 -3.76 -30.91
N PRO A 82 29.37 -4.54 -32.03
CA PRO A 82 28.39 -4.86 -33.10
C PRO A 82 28.36 -6.36 -33.54
N GLY A 83 27.33 -6.76 -34.30
CA GLY A 83 27.30 -8.04 -35.03
C GLY A 83 25.87 -8.44 -35.40
N SER A 84 25.38 -8.02 -36.56
CA SER A 84 25.32 -8.83 -37.79
C SER A 84 24.32 -10.00 -37.71
N GLY A 85 23.27 -9.94 -38.53
CA GLY A 85 22.58 -11.13 -39.03
C GLY A 85 21.12 -11.31 -38.59
N ASN A 86 20.22 -10.83 -39.45
CA ASN A 86 19.03 -11.49 -39.95
C ASN A 86 18.13 -12.33 -39.01
N SER A 87 16.89 -11.83 -38.87
CA SER A 87 15.67 -12.50 -39.37
C SER A 87 14.99 -13.63 -38.58
N ILE A 88 13.65 -13.54 -38.64
CA ILE A 88 12.61 -14.56 -38.44
C ILE A 88 12.33 -14.98 -36.99
N GLY A 89 11.04 -14.89 -36.65
CA GLY A 89 10.52 -15.03 -35.31
C GLY A 89 10.36 -16.45 -34.81
N ALA A 90 9.82 -16.55 -33.60
CA ALA A 90 9.08 -17.71 -33.12
C ALA A 90 8.47 -17.34 -31.75
N THR A 91 7.16 -17.54 -31.65
CA THR A 91 6.47 -17.84 -30.39
C THR A 91 7.07 -19.09 -29.73
N VAL A 92 6.69 -19.36 -28.47
CA VAL A 92 7.05 -20.51 -27.58
C VAL A 92 8.14 -20.10 -26.58
N GLY A 93 8.01 -20.25 -25.27
CA GLY A 93 6.98 -20.79 -24.40
C GLY A 93 7.54 -20.77 -22.97
N ASP A 94 6.77 -20.24 -22.02
CA ASP A 94 7.12 -20.19 -20.60
C ASP A 94 7.18 -21.61 -20.00
N ALA A 95 8.37 -22.19 -19.94
CA ALA A 95 8.62 -23.44 -19.21
C ALA A 95 9.72 -23.30 -18.13
N ALA A 96 10.57 -22.28 -18.20
CA ALA A 96 11.68 -22.10 -17.27
C ALA A 96 11.23 -21.67 -15.87
N GLY A 97 10.18 -20.86 -15.73
CA GLY A 97 9.74 -20.32 -14.43
C GLY A 97 9.10 -21.36 -13.47
N THR A 98 8.58 -22.47 -13.99
CA THR A 98 7.82 -23.43 -13.16
C THR A 98 8.71 -24.39 -12.35
N ALA A 99 9.92 -24.68 -12.85
CA ALA A 99 10.86 -25.59 -12.18
C ALA A 99 11.45 -24.93 -10.92
N ASP A 100 11.80 -23.66 -11.00
CA ASP A 100 12.38 -22.90 -9.90
C ASP A 100 11.36 -22.65 -8.78
N LEU A 101 10.11 -22.38 -9.13
CA LEU A 101 9.02 -22.21 -8.16
C LEU A 101 8.78 -23.49 -7.33
N LYS A 102 8.81 -24.67 -7.99
CA LYS A 102 8.68 -25.96 -7.29
C LYS A 102 9.85 -26.23 -6.36
N LYS A 103 11.07 -25.83 -6.76
CA LYS A 103 12.29 -25.98 -5.95
C LYS A 103 12.23 -25.14 -4.67
N LEU A 104 11.78 -23.89 -4.78
CA LEU A 104 11.59 -22.99 -3.63
C LEU A 104 10.51 -23.48 -2.66
N ASN A 105 9.36 -23.95 -3.18
CA ASN A 105 8.28 -24.49 -2.34
C ASN A 105 8.72 -25.70 -1.51
N LYS A 106 9.54 -26.59 -2.10
CA LYS A 106 10.09 -27.76 -1.41
C LYS A 106 11.05 -27.36 -0.27
N GLN A 107 11.85 -26.31 -0.45
CA GLN A 107 12.73 -25.81 0.61
C GLN A 107 11.94 -25.20 1.77
N MET A 108 10.89 -24.43 1.48
CA MET A 108 10.03 -23.84 2.51
C MET A 108 9.32 -24.89 3.38
N LYS A 109 8.82 -25.98 2.78
CA LYS A 109 8.20 -27.08 3.54
C LYS A 109 9.17 -27.79 4.50
N LYS A 110 10.47 -27.83 4.19
CA LYS A 110 11.48 -28.41 5.10
C LYS A 110 11.72 -27.54 6.32
N LEU A 111 11.78 -26.22 6.13
CA LEU A 111 11.96 -25.26 7.23
C LEU A 111 10.80 -25.28 8.23
N ILE A 112 9.58 -25.51 7.77
CA ILE A 112 8.38 -25.57 8.64
C ILE A 112 8.36 -26.85 9.49
N LYS A 113 8.95 -27.96 9.03
CA LYS A 113 8.98 -29.25 9.75
C LYS A 113 10.08 -29.36 10.82
N LEU A 114 10.95 -28.35 10.95
CA LEU A 114 12.06 -28.31 11.91
C LEU A 114 11.68 -27.60 13.23
N LYS A 115 10.40 -27.54 13.58
CA LYS A 115 9.88 -27.02 14.86
C LYS A 115 9.25 -28.13 15.68
#